data_AF-A0A1J1HVA1-F1
#
_entry.id   AF-A0A1J1HVA1-F1
#
_cell.length_a   1.000
_cell.length_b   1.000
_cell.length_c   1.000
_cell.angle_alpha   90.00
_cell.angle_beta   90.00
_cell.angle_gamma   90.00
#
_symmetry.space_group_name_H-M   'P 1'
#
loop_
_entity.id
_entity.type
_entity.pdbx_description
1 polymer ?
#
loop_
_entity_poly.entity_id
_entity_poly.type
_entity_poly.pdbx_seq_one_letter_code
_entity_poly.pdbx_strand_id
1 'polypeptide(L)'
;MKMKFLITLVGLSIFQCVLGNAIPNSEGAEYGDKVQGDLVVTNEQFNEMYNPSMRSGRTGLLSTNYRWPKNSAGQVEVPYTFRSSSGFTTSQQNVIISGMQEIEKYTCVRFIKRTNQVDYVEIISDSGCWSYLGRRGGQQTLSLQRNVNGYGCVWKGTAIHEFIHALGYTHMQNHIDRDKYVKVYLENVSSSQRHNFEKVTSSSHGNFNTEYDIESIMHYGSTAFSSNGKYVMLPYDSSKLSVMGQRERLSSGDIARIKNMYQC
;
A
#
# COMPACT_ATOMS: atom_id res chain seq x y z
N MET A 1 67.43 -13.34 -33.21
CA MET A 1 66.59 -12.95 -32.05
C MET A 1 65.21 -12.57 -32.59
N LYS A 2 64.22 -13.46 -32.50
CA LYS A 2 62.90 -13.29 -33.15
C LYS A 2 61.95 -12.52 -32.23
N MET A 3 61.43 -11.40 -32.71
CA MET A 3 60.46 -10.52 -32.04
C MET A 3 59.06 -11.14 -32.12
N LYS A 4 58.43 -11.44 -30.97
CA LYS A 4 57.04 -11.89 -30.88
C LYS A 4 56.18 -10.69 -30.47
N PHE A 5 55.22 -10.32 -31.32
CA PHE A 5 54.12 -9.42 -30.96
C PHE A 5 53.14 -10.19 -30.07
N LEU A 6 52.86 -9.67 -28.87
CA LEU A 6 51.80 -10.16 -28.01
C LEU A 6 50.59 -9.22 -28.17
N ILE A 7 49.56 -9.71 -28.85
CA ILE A 7 48.25 -9.06 -28.97
C ILE A 7 47.53 -9.29 -27.63
N THR A 8 47.24 -8.23 -26.89
CA THR A 8 46.44 -8.29 -25.66
C THR A 8 44.97 -8.33 -26.07
N LEU A 9 44.32 -9.50 -25.94
CA LEU A 9 42.88 -9.65 -26.10
C LEU A 9 42.17 -8.94 -24.93
N VAL A 10 41.40 -7.90 -25.24
CA VAL A 10 40.35 -7.39 -24.36
C VAL A 10 39.14 -8.31 -24.53
N GLY A 11 38.98 -9.27 -23.62
CA GLY A 11 37.87 -10.22 -23.61
C GLY A 11 36.91 -9.92 -22.47
N LEU A 12 35.70 -9.47 -22.85
CA LEU A 12 34.55 -9.14 -22.00
C LEU A 12 34.38 -10.12 -20.83
N SER A 13 34.33 -9.59 -19.61
CA SER A 13 33.75 -10.30 -18.48
C SER A 13 32.25 -10.42 -18.73
N ILE A 14 31.84 -11.60 -19.17
CA ILE A 14 30.45 -11.98 -19.32
C ILE A 14 29.90 -12.11 -17.90
N PHE A 15 29.24 -11.06 -17.42
CA PHE A 15 28.48 -11.13 -16.18
C PHE A 15 27.34 -12.11 -16.44
N GLN A 16 27.57 -13.36 -16.07
CA GLN A 16 26.58 -14.42 -16.16
C GLN A 16 25.51 -14.07 -15.14
N CYS A 17 24.47 -13.38 -15.63
CA CYS A 17 23.26 -13.10 -14.92
C CYS A 17 22.70 -14.48 -14.51
N VAL A 18 22.93 -14.84 -13.26
CA VAL A 18 22.28 -16.00 -12.64
C VAL A 18 20.80 -15.68 -12.71
N LEU A 19 20.11 -16.35 -13.64
CA LEU A 19 18.67 -16.41 -13.73
C LEU A 19 18.17 -17.02 -12.41
N GLY A 20 18.02 -16.16 -11.41
CA GLY A 20 17.25 -16.45 -10.23
C GLY A 20 15.85 -16.78 -10.70
N ASN A 21 15.40 -17.98 -10.34
CA ASN A 21 14.07 -18.48 -10.64
C ASN A 21 13.01 -17.39 -10.44
N ALA A 22 12.12 -17.29 -11.41
CA ALA A 22 11.00 -16.36 -11.45
C ALA A 22 10.37 -16.20 -10.06
N ILE A 23 10.41 -14.96 -9.56
CA ILE A 23 9.61 -14.53 -8.43
C ILE A 23 8.15 -14.79 -8.84
N PRO A 24 7.39 -15.62 -8.10
CA PRO A 24 6.00 -15.87 -8.44
C PRO A 24 5.26 -14.54 -8.41
N ASN A 25 4.48 -14.27 -9.45
CA ASN A 25 3.56 -13.14 -9.63
C ASN A 25 2.97 -12.65 -8.29
N SER A 26 3.59 -11.66 -7.63
CA SER A 26 2.92 -10.90 -6.58
C SER A 26 2.23 -9.73 -7.26
N GLU A 27 0.95 -9.91 -7.54
CA GLU A 27 0.05 -8.88 -8.05
C GLU A 27 0.09 -7.63 -7.15
N GLY A 28 0.46 -6.47 -7.69
CA GLY A 28 0.34 -5.16 -7.01
C GLY A 28 1.44 -4.83 -6.00
N ALA A 29 2.70 -5.03 -6.37
CA ALA A 29 3.85 -4.97 -5.48
C ALA A 29 4.04 -3.59 -4.80
N GLU A 30 4.14 -3.59 -3.46
CA GLU A 30 4.36 -2.48 -2.50
C GLU A 30 5.72 -1.76 -2.68
N TYR A 31 6.40 -1.93 -3.81
CA TYR A 31 7.78 -1.53 -4.01
C TYR A 31 7.84 -0.11 -4.57
N GLY A 32 8.14 0.85 -3.71
CA GLY A 32 8.38 2.23 -4.08
C GLY A 32 9.33 2.95 -3.16
N ASP A 33 9.64 4.20 -3.52
CA ASP A 33 10.47 5.14 -2.76
C ASP A 33 9.67 5.96 -1.74
N LYS A 34 8.42 5.55 -1.50
CA LYS A 34 7.45 6.25 -0.66
C LYS A 34 7.51 5.71 0.76
N VAL A 35 6.87 6.43 1.67
CA VAL A 35 6.79 6.00 3.07
C VAL A 35 6.05 4.67 3.11
N GLN A 36 6.64 3.66 3.74
CA GLN A 36 6.07 2.31 3.72
C GLN A 36 5.80 1.83 2.28
N GLY A 37 6.68 2.12 1.33
CA GLY A 37 6.58 1.61 -0.05
C GLY A 37 5.65 2.40 -0.99
N ASP A 38 4.43 2.71 -0.56
CA ASP A 38 3.35 3.23 -1.42
C ASP A 38 2.54 4.39 -0.80
N LEU A 39 2.92 4.88 0.39
CA LEU A 39 2.18 5.95 1.06
C LEU A 39 2.81 7.33 0.81
N VAL A 40 2.03 8.24 0.24
CA VAL A 40 2.42 9.66 0.15
C VAL A 40 1.85 10.42 1.33
N VAL A 41 2.74 10.97 2.16
CA VAL A 41 2.38 11.75 3.37
C VAL A 41 3.03 13.12 3.33
N THR A 42 2.40 14.09 4.00
CA THR A 42 3.04 15.39 4.26
C THR A 42 4.12 15.26 5.34
N ASN A 43 5.02 16.25 5.43
CA ASN A 43 6.01 16.29 6.52
C ASN A 43 5.35 16.29 7.90
N GLU A 44 4.21 16.96 8.05
CA GLU A 44 3.42 16.95 9.28
C GLU A 44 2.94 15.53 9.62
N GLN A 45 2.28 14.85 8.68
CA GLN A 45 1.83 13.47 8.88
C GLN A 45 3.00 12.51 9.15
N PHE A 46 4.12 12.65 8.43
CA PHE A 46 5.31 11.84 8.66
C PHE A 46 5.86 12.03 10.08
N ASN A 47 6.02 13.29 10.51
CA ASN A 47 6.51 13.61 11.85
C ASN A 47 5.56 13.12 12.93
N GLU A 48 4.25 13.19 12.69
CA GLU A 48 3.26 12.60 13.59
C GLU A 48 3.42 11.09 13.69
N MET A 49 3.47 10.37 12.56
CA MET A 49 3.55 8.90 12.50
C MET A 49 4.72 8.34 13.31
N TYR A 50 5.88 9.00 13.25
CA TYR A 50 7.15 8.51 13.80
C TYR A 50 7.65 9.33 15.01
N ASN A 51 6.78 10.10 15.67
CA ASN A 51 7.18 10.86 16.86
C ASN A 51 7.48 9.91 18.05
N PRO A 52 8.71 9.89 18.59
CA PRO A 52 9.11 8.96 19.65
C PRO A 52 8.56 9.32 21.04
N SER A 53 8.09 10.56 21.23
CA SER A 53 7.53 11.07 22.49
C SER A 53 6.05 10.71 22.70
N MET A 54 5.38 10.26 21.64
CA MET A 54 3.98 9.86 21.64
C MET A 54 3.94 8.35 21.40
N ARG A 55 3.50 7.54 22.37
CA ARG A 55 3.56 6.07 22.29
C ARG A 55 2.19 5.42 22.49
N SER A 56 1.27 5.62 21.54
CA SER A 56 0.04 4.82 21.45
C SER A 56 -0.34 4.40 20.01
N GLY A 57 0.63 4.47 19.10
CA GLY A 57 0.62 4.19 17.65
C GLY A 57 -0.26 3.06 17.14
N ARG A 58 -1.31 3.39 16.39
CA ARG A 58 -2.10 2.41 15.62
C ARG A 58 -2.01 2.72 14.12
N THR A 59 -2.91 2.19 13.29
CA THR A 59 -2.78 2.27 11.82
C THR A 59 -3.76 3.20 11.11
N GLY A 60 -4.73 3.83 11.78
CA GLY A 60 -5.64 4.77 11.11
C GLY A 60 -5.63 6.17 11.71
N LEU A 61 -5.71 7.21 10.87
CA LEU A 61 -5.67 8.61 11.29
C LEU A 61 -6.84 8.98 12.23
N LEU A 62 -6.53 9.44 13.44
CA LEU A 62 -7.51 9.89 14.41
C LEU A 62 -8.10 11.26 14.04
N SER A 63 -7.25 12.17 13.55
CA SER A 63 -7.65 13.54 13.23
C SER A 63 -8.76 13.55 12.19
N THR A 64 -9.90 14.15 12.56
CA THR A 64 -11.07 14.25 11.70
C THR A 64 -10.82 15.16 10.49
N ASN A 65 -9.77 16.00 10.52
CA ASN A 65 -9.41 16.88 9.41
C ASN A 65 -9.03 16.08 8.16
N TYR A 66 -8.42 14.92 8.33
CA TYR A 66 -8.04 14.01 7.23
C TYR A 66 -9.15 13.04 6.84
N ARG A 67 -10.35 13.14 7.43
CA ARG A 67 -11.48 12.28 7.06
C ARG A 67 -12.24 12.86 5.89
N TRP A 68 -12.75 11.97 5.04
CA TRP A 68 -13.80 12.35 4.10
C TRP A 68 -15.08 12.70 4.87
N PRO A 69 -15.77 13.80 4.51
CA PRO A 69 -16.92 14.27 5.27
C PRO A 69 -18.09 13.29 5.16
N LYS A 70 -18.79 13.10 6.28
CA LYS A 70 -20.04 12.34 6.33
C LYS A 70 -21.21 13.29 6.06
N ASN A 71 -22.08 12.91 5.12
CA ASN A 71 -23.29 13.67 4.79
C ASN A 71 -24.41 13.41 5.82
N SER A 72 -25.51 14.16 5.71
CA SER A 72 -26.66 14.06 6.63
C SER A 72 -27.36 12.70 6.59
N ALA A 73 -27.20 11.92 5.50
CA ALA A 73 -27.70 10.55 5.40
C ALA A 73 -26.75 9.51 6.03
N GLY A 74 -25.65 9.95 6.64
CA GLY A 74 -24.67 9.08 7.27
C GLY A 74 -23.71 8.41 6.29
N GLN A 75 -23.67 8.83 5.03
CA GLN A 75 -22.77 8.32 4.01
C GLN A 75 -21.50 9.17 3.92
N VAL A 76 -20.39 8.53 3.57
CA VAL A 76 -19.09 9.20 3.38
C VAL A 76 -18.81 9.21 1.89
N GLU A 77 -19.00 10.35 1.25
CA GLU A 77 -18.80 10.47 -0.19
C GLU A 77 -17.33 10.77 -0.50
N VAL A 78 -16.74 9.94 -1.37
CA VAL A 78 -15.38 10.11 -1.90
C VAL A 78 -15.50 10.37 -3.40
N PRO A 79 -15.50 11.64 -3.83
CA PRO A 79 -15.58 11.96 -5.25
C PRO A 79 -14.33 11.51 -5.99
N TYR A 80 -14.47 10.97 -7.20
CA TYR A 80 -13.34 10.53 -8.01
C TYR A 80 -13.46 10.90 -9.49
N THR A 81 -12.31 10.97 -10.16
CA THR A 81 -12.18 11.09 -11.63
C THR A 81 -11.10 10.15 -12.15
N PHE A 82 -11.17 9.75 -13.42
CA PHE A 82 -10.03 9.16 -14.12
C PHE A 82 -9.35 10.25 -14.96
N ARG A 83 -8.03 10.41 -14.82
CA ARG A 83 -7.28 11.35 -15.65
C ARG A 83 -7.25 10.86 -17.10
N SER A 84 -7.78 11.66 -18.03
CA SER A 84 -7.89 11.28 -19.44
C SER A 84 -6.55 10.89 -20.07
N SER A 85 -5.46 11.60 -19.72
CA SER A 85 -4.11 11.30 -20.24
C SER A 85 -3.47 10.02 -19.68
N SER A 86 -4.07 9.39 -18.65
CA SER A 86 -3.57 8.12 -18.11
C SER A 86 -3.92 6.92 -18.98
N GLY A 87 -4.86 7.06 -19.93
CA GLY A 87 -5.14 6.04 -20.95
C GLY A 87 -5.71 4.73 -20.40
N PHE A 88 -6.37 4.76 -19.23
CA PHE A 88 -7.07 3.58 -18.71
C PHE A 88 -8.14 3.13 -19.70
N THR A 89 -8.06 1.86 -20.11
CA THR A 89 -9.13 1.23 -20.92
C THR A 89 -10.40 1.10 -20.09
N THR A 90 -11.56 0.97 -20.74
CA THR A 90 -12.84 0.72 -20.04
C THR A 90 -12.77 -0.51 -19.14
N SER A 91 -12.09 -1.57 -19.57
CA SER A 91 -11.89 -2.78 -18.76
C SER A 91 -11.09 -2.48 -17.48
N GLN A 92 -10.01 -1.70 -17.59
CA GLN A 92 -9.22 -1.29 -16.43
C GLN A 92 -10.00 -0.38 -15.49
N GLN A 93 -10.76 0.58 -16.02
CA GLN A 93 -11.65 1.41 -15.19
C GLN A 93 -12.69 0.55 -14.44
N ASN A 94 -13.26 -0.46 -15.09
CA ASN A 94 -14.20 -1.38 -14.46
C ASN A 94 -13.56 -2.20 -13.32
N VAL A 95 -12.30 -2.62 -13.46
CA VAL A 95 -11.57 -3.30 -12.37
C VAL A 95 -11.40 -2.37 -11.16
N ILE A 96 -11.00 -1.11 -11.39
CA ILE A 96 -10.83 -0.12 -10.33
C ILE A 96 -12.17 0.17 -9.64
N ILE A 97 -13.24 0.35 -10.44
CA ILE A 97 -14.60 0.53 -9.93
C ILE A 97 -15.06 -0.68 -9.13
N SER A 98 -14.72 -1.91 -9.54
CA SER A 98 -15.07 -3.10 -8.78
C SER A 98 -14.39 -3.17 -7.40
N GLY A 99 -13.18 -2.60 -7.28
CA GLY A 99 -12.50 -2.46 -5.99
C GLY A 99 -13.21 -1.44 -5.09
N MET A 100 -13.57 -0.27 -5.64
CA MET A 100 -14.38 0.73 -4.95
C MET A 100 -15.70 0.14 -4.43
N GLN A 101 -16.42 -0.60 -5.29
CA GLN A 101 -17.69 -1.25 -4.94
C GLN A 101 -17.55 -2.31 -3.83
N GLU A 102 -16.41 -2.99 -3.71
CA GLU A 102 -16.17 -3.93 -2.60
C GLU A 102 -16.19 -3.20 -1.26
N ILE A 103 -15.60 -2.00 -1.16
CA ILE A 103 -15.64 -1.17 0.05
C ILE A 103 -17.05 -0.65 0.31
N GLU A 104 -17.76 -0.20 -0.73
CA GLU A 104 -19.13 0.32 -0.61
C GLU A 104 -20.11 -0.73 -0.06
N LYS A 105 -19.90 -1.99 -0.44
CA LYS A 105 -20.76 -3.12 -0.06
C LYS A 105 -20.86 -3.32 1.45
N TYR A 106 -19.79 -3.06 2.20
CA TYR A 106 -19.73 -3.37 3.65
C TYR A 106 -19.68 -2.14 4.55
N THR A 107 -19.56 -0.94 3.97
CA THR A 107 -19.33 0.30 4.73
C THR A 107 -20.31 1.40 4.32
N CYS A 108 -20.24 2.55 4.98
CA CYS A 108 -20.98 3.75 4.61
C CYS A 108 -20.24 4.64 3.60
N VAL A 109 -19.06 4.22 3.12
CA VAL A 109 -18.29 4.94 2.09
C VAL A 109 -18.97 4.77 0.72
N ARG A 110 -19.05 5.85 -0.06
CA ARG A 110 -19.63 5.88 -1.41
C ARG A 110 -18.68 6.62 -2.35
N PHE A 111 -18.19 5.92 -3.37
CA PHE A 111 -17.36 6.52 -4.40
C PHE A 111 -18.25 7.09 -5.50
N ILE A 112 -18.23 8.41 -5.66
CA ILE A 112 -19.10 9.10 -6.61
C ILE A 112 -18.26 9.69 -7.74
N LYS A 113 -18.75 9.62 -8.97
CA LYS A 113 -18.12 10.38 -10.06
C LYS A 113 -18.21 11.87 -9.71
N ARG A 114 -17.06 12.53 -9.67
CA ARG A 114 -16.99 13.94 -9.33
C ARG A 114 -17.75 14.79 -10.35
N THR A 115 -18.45 15.80 -9.85
CA THR A 115 -19.02 16.89 -10.64
C THR A 115 -18.33 18.21 -10.31
N ASN A 116 -18.61 18.79 -9.15
CA ASN A 116 -18.11 20.10 -8.71
C ASN A 116 -17.48 20.08 -7.32
N GLN A 117 -17.32 18.90 -6.70
CA GLN A 117 -16.72 18.78 -5.38
C GLN A 117 -15.27 19.31 -5.41
N VAL A 118 -14.92 20.09 -4.40
CA VAL A 118 -13.58 20.67 -4.23
C VAL A 118 -12.56 19.58 -3.94
N ASP A 119 -12.89 18.69 -3.01
CA ASP A 119 -12.05 17.58 -2.60
C ASP A 119 -12.41 16.33 -3.38
N TYR A 120 -11.42 15.69 -4.00
CA TYR A 120 -11.64 14.49 -4.79
C TYR A 120 -10.33 13.73 -5.06
N VAL A 121 -10.47 12.44 -5.38
CA VAL A 121 -9.39 11.60 -5.83
C VAL A 121 -9.32 11.61 -7.36
N GLU A 122 -8.22 12.08 -7.93
CA GLU A 122 -7.89 11.90 -9.34
C GLU A 122 -7.07 10.61 -9.51
N ILE A 123 -7.67 9.60 -10.15
CA ILE A 123 -7.02 8.32 -10.42
C ILE A 123 -6.14 8.48 -11.67
N ILE A 124 -4.85 8.19 -11.52
CA ILE A 124 -3.81 8.37 -12.54
C ILE A 124 -3.04 7.06 -12.77
N SER A 125 -2.38 6.96 -13.93
CA SER A 125 -1.40 5.91 -14.20
C SER A 125 0.00 6.52 -14.19
N ASP A 126 0.60 6.62 -13.02
CA ASP A 126 2.02 6.95 -12.85
C ASP A 126 2.85 5.65 -12.65
N SER A 127 4.14 5.78 -12.35
CA SER A 127 4.99 4.67 -11.94
C SER A 127 4.54 4.13 -10.57
N GLY A 128 4.20 2.84 -10.53
CA GLY A 128 3.79 2.15 -9.31
C GLY A 128 2.36 2.41 -8.84
N CYS A 129 2.05 1.77 -7.71
CA CYS A 129 0.77 1.85 -7.01
C CYS A 129 1.00 2.68 -5.74
N TRP A 130 0.21 3.72 -5.52
CA TRP A 130 0.35 4.56 -4.34
C TRP A 130 -0.83 5.51 -4.16
N SER A 131 -0.98 5.99 -2.93
CA SER A 131 -2.05 6.91 -2.54
C SER A 131 -1.59 7.88 -1.46
N TYR A 132 -2.32 8.99 -1.33
CA TYR A 132 -2.17 9.86 -0.17
C TYR A 132 -2.90 9.27 1.04
N LEU A 133 -2.37 9.52 2.24
CA LEU A 133 -3.03 9.12 3.48
C LEU A 133 -4.17 10.09 3.84
N GLY A 134 -5.41 9.62 3.71
CA GLY A 134 -6.62 10.39 4.04
C GLY A 134 -6.97 11.52 3.06
N ARG A 135 -8.00 12.30 3.39
CA ARG A 135 -8.41 13.52 2.65
C ARG A 135 -7.43 14.66 2.95
N ARG A 136 -6.91 15.31 1.90
CA ARG A 136 -5.94 16.41 2.02
C ARG A 136 -6.49 17.82 1.75
N GLY A 137 -7.70 17.89 1.20
CA GLY A 137 -8.27 19.13 0.67
C GLY A 137 -7.84 19.37 -0.77
N GLY A 138 -8.78 19.77 -1.63
CA GLY A 138 -8.58 19.92 -3.07
C GLY A 138 -8.41 18.59 -3.81
N GLN A 139 -7.84 18.66 -5.01
CA GLN A 139 -7.47 17.49 -5.79
C GLN A 139 -6.32 16.73 -5.10
N GLN A 140 -6.48 15.42 -4.91
CA GLN A 140 -5.38 14.51 -4.56
C GLN A 140 -5.30 13.36 -5.56
N THR A 141 -4.09 12.98 -5.96
CA THR A 141 -3.89 11.88 -6.91
C THR A 141 -3.78 10.53 -6.21
N LEU A 142 -4.28 9.48 -6.86
CA LEU A 142 -4.03 8.08 -6.50
C LEU A 142 -3.51 7.38 -7.75
N SER A 143 -2.34 6.76 -7.67
CA SER A 143 -1.73 6.06 -8.81
C SER A 143 -2.08 4.59 -8.81
N LEU A 144 -2.62 4.14 -9.93
CA LEU A 144 -2.66 2.74 -10.30
C LEU A 144 -2.02 2.63 -11.68
N GLN A 145 -0.73 2.27 -11.74
CA GLN A 145 -0.04 2.05 -13.01
C GLN A 145 -0.88 1.12 -13.90
N ARG A 146 -1.24 1.60 -15.09
CA ARG A 146 -2.06 0.84 -16.03
C ARG A 146 -1.42 -0.50 -16.36
N ASN A 147 -2.25 -1.54 -16.48
CA ASN A 147 -1.73 -2.85 -16.86
C ASN A 147 -1.34 -2.84 -18.34
N VAL A 148 -0.09 -3.20 -18.63
CA VAL A 148 0.44 -3.43 -19.99
C VAL A 148 1.10 -4.80 -19.99
N ASN A 149 0.67 -5.68 -20.89
CA ASN A 149 1.18 -7.07 -21.00
C ASN A 149 1.12 -7.86 -19.67
N GLY A 150 0.08 -7.62 -18.86
CA GLY A 150 -0.10 -8.28 -17.57
C GLY A 150 0.68 -7.66 -16.40
N TYR A 151 1.45 -6.60 -16.62
CA TYR A 151 2.20 -5.90 -15.57
C TYR A 151 1.57 -4.55 -15.26
N GLY A 152 1.41 -4.24 -13.96
CA GLY A 152 0.85 -2.98 -13.46
C GLY A 152 0.08 -3.17 -12.15
N CYS A 153 -0.72 -2.17 -11.80
CA CYS A 153 -1.45 -2.07 -10.54
C CYS A 153 -2.96 -2.25 -10.68
N VAL A 154 -3.50 -2.39 -11.89
CA VAL A 154 -4.95 -2.42 -12.11
C VAL A 154 -5.51 -3.80 -11.81
N TRP A 155 -5.51 -4.12 -10.53
CA TRP A 155 -6.07 -5.32 -9.92
C TRP A 155 -7.09 -4.91 -8.86
N LYS A 156 -8.12 -5.71 -8.65
CA LYS A 156 -9.19 -5.38 -7.70
C LYS A 156 -8.62 -5.15 -6.28
N GLY A 157 -7.75 -6.07 -5.81
CA GLY A 157 -7.14 -5.96 -4.49
C GLY A 157 -6.26 -4.74 -4.30
N THR A 158 -5.42 -4.42 -5.29
CA THR A 158 -4.59 -3.21 -5.28
C THR A 158 -5.45 -1.96 -5.25
N ALA A 159 -6.52 -1.89 -6.05
CA ALA A 159 -7.44 -0.76 -6.00
C ALA A 159 -8.06 -0.60 -4.61
N ILE A 160 -8.53 -1.69 -3.98
CA ILE A 160 -9.05 -1.65 -2.60
C ILE A 160 -8.00 -1.09 -1.65
N HIS A 161 -6.77 -1.61 -1.70
CA HIS A 161 -5.65 -1.20 -0.86
C HIS A 161 -5.37 0.32 -0.96
N GLU A 162 -5.21 0.84 -2.18
CA GLU A 162 -4.92 2.26 -2.40
C GLU A 162 -6.08 3.19 -1.97
N PHE A 163 -7.32 2.72 -2.12
CA PHE A 163 -8.47 3.47 -1.63
C PHE A 163 -8.58 3.43 -0.11
N ILE A 164 -8.13 2.36 0.56
CA ILE A 164 -8.05 2.33 2.03
C ILE A 164 -6.99 3.31 2.55
N HIS A 165 -5.87 3.50 1.85
CA HIS A 165 -4.94 4.59 2.13
C HIS A 165 -5.62 5.96 1.99
N ALA A 166 -6.35 6.19 0.89
CA ALA A 166 -7.10 7.43 0.68
C ALA A 166 -8.18 7.67 1.74
N LEU A 167 -8.69 6.60 2.38
CA LEU A 167 -9.61 6.69 3.51
C LEU A 167 -8.93 7.02 4.83
N GLY A 168 -7.61 6.83 4.95
CA GLY A 168 -6.81 7.25 6.11
C GLY A 168 -6.15 6.13 6.90
N TYR A 169 -5.97 4.94 6.32
CA TYR A 169 -5.25 3.84 6.97
C TYR A 169 -3.85 3.62 6.39
N THR A 170 -2.89 3.36 7.27
CA THR A 170 -1.55 2.86 6.94
C THR A 170 -1.55 1.34 6.95
N HIS A 171 -0.39 0.75 6.69
CA HIS A 171 -0.25 -0.70 6.69
C HIS A 171 -0.37 -1.37 8.06
N MET A 172 -0.84 -2.62 8.02
CA MET A 172 -1.04 -3.44 9.22
C MET A 172 0.27 -3.77 9.93
N GLN A 173 1.33 -4.12 9.18
CA GLN A 173 2.61 -4.47 9.79
C GLN A 173 3.34 -3.28 10.41
N ASN A 174 2.85 -2.05 10.26
CA ASN A 174 3.39 -0.89 10.96
C ASN A 174 2.65 -0.63 12.29
N HIS A 175 1.64 -1.44 12.63
CA HIS A 175 0.95 -1.38 13.90
C HIS A 175 1.89 -1.61 15.10
N ILE A 176 1.73 -0.85 16.20
CA ILE A 176 2.65 -0.92 17.35
C ILE A 176 2.74 -2.30 18.02
N ASP A 177 1.63 -3.06 18.03
CA ASP A 177 1.57 -4.39 18.63
C ASP A 177 1.98 -5.53 17.68
N ARG A 178 2.43 -5.26 16.44
CA ARG A 178 2.72 -6.32 15.48
C ARG A 178 3.64 -7.40 16.05
N ASP A 179 4.58 -7.03 16.92
CA ASP A 179 5.61 -7.92 17.45
C ASP A 179 5.02 -8.96 18.43
N LYS A 180 3.72 -8.87 18.75
CA LYS A 180 2.95 -9.92 19.42
C LYS A 180 2.43 -11.00 18.46
N TYR A 181 2.38 -10.70 17.16
CA TYR A 181 1.73 -11.53 16.13
C TYR A 181 2.69 -12.02 15.06
N VAL A 182 3.71 -11.23 14.73
CA VAL A 182 4.69 -11.51 13.68
C VAL A 182 6.10 -11.22 14.15
N LYS A 183 7.05 -11.98 13.61
CA LYS A 183 8.49 -11.72 13.73
C LYS A 183 9.02 -11.12 12.44
N VAL A 184 9.74 -10.00 12.54
CA VAL A 184 10.36 -9.29 11.42
C VAL A 184 11.87 -9.55 11.40
N TYR A 185 12.39 -9.99 10.25
CA TYR A 185 13.79 -10.29 9.99
C TYR A 185 14.42 -9.20 9.12
N LEU A 186 14.78 -8.06 9.74
CA LEU A 186 15.35 -6.90 9.03
C LEU A 186 16.71 -7.18 8.37
N GLU A 187 17.39 -8.27 8.76
CA GLU A 187 18.59 -8.77 8.09
C GLU A 187 18.32 -9.26 6.66
N ASN A 188 17.07 -9.60 6.32
CA ASN A 188 16.66 -10.00 4.98
C ASN A 188 16.21 -8.82 4.12
N VAL A 189 16.24 -7.59 4.67
CA VAL A 189 15.86 -6.34 4.00
C VAL A 189 17.10 -5.49 3.77
N SER A 190 17.21 -4.90 2.57
CA SER A 190 18.28 -3.94 2.26
C SER A 190 18.21 -2.74 3.21
N SER A 191 19.36 -2.19 3.60
CA SER A 191 19.43 -1.08 4.57
C SER A 191 18.56 0.12 4.16
N SER A 192 18.49 0.43 2.88
CA SER A 192 17.67 1.52 2.34
C SER A 192 16.16 1.29 2.46
N GLN A 193 15.70 0.06 2.66
CA GLN A 193 14.27 -0.30 2.70
C GLN A 193 13.76 -0.66 4.11
N ARG A 194 14.64 -0.70 5.12
CA ARG A 194 14.26 -1.07 6.50
C ARG A 194 13.24 -0.11 7.13
N HIS A 195 13.22 1.15 6.69
CA HIS A 195 12.28 2.16 7.18
C HIS A 195 10.81 1.80 6.90
N ASN A 196 10.53 0.99 5.87
CA ASN A 196 9.17 0.51 5.57
C ASN A 196 8.59 -0.38 6.68
N PHE A 197 9.44 -0.92 7.55
CA PHE A 197 9.07 -1.76 8.69
C PHE A 197 9.10 -1.00 10.03
N GLU A 198 9.24 0.32 10.02
CA GLU A 198 9.18 1.11 11.26
C GLU A 198 7.75 1.18 11.78
N LYS A 199 7.53 0.87 13.07
CA LYS A 199 6.21 0.95 13.67
C LYS A 199 5.73 2.39 13.70
N VAL A 200 4.47 2.62 13.35
CA VAL A 200 3.78 3.88 13.68
C VAL A 200 3.69 3.94 15.20
N THR A 201 4.27 4.97 15.80
CA THR A 201 4.29 5.18 17.25
C THR A 201 3.24 6.18 17.71
N SER A 202 2.71 6.97 16.78
CA SER A 202 1.88 8.13 17.05
C SER A 202 0.57 7.89 17.81
N SER A 203 0.30 8.72 18.82
CA SER A 203 -1.05 8.80 19.36
C SER A 203 -2.06 9.42 18.41
N SER A 204 -1.65 9.97 17.26
CA SER A 204 -2.57 10.44 16.21
C SER A 204 -3.15 9.30 15.36
N HIS A 205 -2.76 8.04 15.64
CA HIS A 205 -3.32 6.88 14.97
C HIS A 205 -4.05 5.96 15.95
N GLY A 206 -5.27 5.54 15.59
CA GLY A 206 -6.16 4.70 16.37
C GLY A 206 -6.42 3.32 15.77
N ASN A 207 -6.83 2.38 16.63
CA ASN A 207 -7.20 1.02 16.24
C ASN A 207 -8.66 0.88 15.89
N PHE A 208 -9.45 1.91 16.21
CA PHE A 208 -10.89 1.94 15.99
C PHE A 208 -11.54 0.63 16.48
N ASN A 209 -11.20 0.21 17.71
CA ASN A 209 -11.69 -1.02 18.35
C ASN A 209 -11.51 -2.30 17.52
N THR A 210 -10.36 -2.46 16.88
CA THR A 210 -9.99 -3.70 16.18
C THR A 210 -8.62 -4.20 16.62
N GLU A 211 -8.41 -5.50 16.51
CA GLU A 211 -7.13 -6.16 16.81
C GLU A 211 -6.18 -6.14 15.60
N TYR A 212 -4.98 -6.69 15.78
CA TYR A 212 -4.06 -6.93 14.67
C TYR A 212 -4.66 -7.99 13.74
N ASP A 213 -4.63 -7.74 12.43
CA ASP A 213 -5.26 -8.62 11.46
C ASP A 213 -4.26 -9.05 10.39
N ILE A 214 -3.75 -10.27 10.51
CA ILE A 214 -2.79 -10.85 9.55
C ILE A 214 -3.41 -10.99 8.14
N GLU A 215 -4.74 -11.13 8.06
CA GLU A 215 -5.47 -11.29 6.80
C GLU A 215 -5.87 -9.95 6.17
N SER A 216 -5.56 -8.83 6.82
CA SER A 216 -5.84 -7.49 6.31
C SER A 216 -5.24 -7.31 4.92
N ILE A 217 -6.01 -6.71 4.00
CA ILE A 217 -5.51 -6.33 2.68
C ILE A 217 -4.42 -5.25 2.75
N MET A 218 -4.27 -4.62 3.91
CA MET A 218 -3.22 -3.64 4.23
C MET A 218 -1.98 -4.28 4.86
N HIS A 219 -1.91 -5.61 4.97
CA HIS A 219 -0.74 -6.31 5.48
C HIS A 219 0.22 -6.68 4.34
N TYR A 220 1.52 -6.50 4.59
CA TYR A 220 2.58 -6.97 3.69
C TYR A 220 2.64 -8.48 3.57
N GLY A 221 3.08 -8.98 2.42
CA GLY A 221 3.44 -10.39 2.25
C GLY A 221 4.69 -10.78 3.05
N SER A 222 4.84 -12.08 3.32
CA SER A 222 5.96 -12.62 4.11
C SER A 222 7.36 -12.37 3.52
N THR A 223 7.44 -12.07 2.22
CA THR A 223 8.68 -11.80 1.47
C THR A 223 8.81 -10.36 0.98
N ALA A 224 7.89 -9.46 1.39
CA ALA A 224 7.91 -8.06 0.97
C ALA A 224 9.29 -7.42 1.27
N PHE A 225 9.87 -6.72 0.29
CA PHE A 225 11.19 -6.08 0.37
C PHE A 225 12.38 -7.01 0.66
N SER A 226 12.23 -8.32 0.46
CA SER A 226 13.34 -9.26 0.62
C SER A 226 14.45 -8.99 -0.40
N SER A 227 15.68 -8.76 0.07
CA SER A 227 16.85 -8.59 -0.80
C SER A 227 17.57 -9.90 -1.11
N ASN A 228 17.14 -11.00 -0.51
CA ASN A 228 17.81 -12.31 -0.60
C ASN A 228 16.84 -13.48 -0.82
N GLY A 229 15.57 -13.20 -1.11
CA GLY A 229 14.52 -14.20 -1.36
C GLY A 229 14.04 -14.93 -0.11
N LYS A 230 14.55 -14.61 1.09
CA LYS A 230 14.09 -15.20 2.36
C LYS A 230 12.89 -14.44 2.92
N TYR A 231 12.15 -15.08 3.82
CA TYR A 231 11.07 -14.43 4.57
C TYR A 231 11.59 -13.24 5.37
N VAL A 232 10.94 -12.10 5.19
CA VAL A 232 11.13 -10.89 5.97
C VAL A 232 10.18 -10.89 7.17
N MET A 233 9.01 -11.50 7.04
CA MET A 233 8.00 -11.54 8.09
C MET A 233 7.39 -12.93 8.22
N LEU A 234 7.30 -13.44 9.45
CA LEU A 234 6.63 -14.69 9.74
C LEU A 234 5.62 -14.50 10.88
N PRO A 235 4.37 -14.96 10.72
CA PRO A 235 3.43 -14.99 11.85
C PRO A 235 3.86 -16.05 12.87
N TYR A 236 3.59 -15.79 14.15
CA TYR A 236 3.81 -16.80 15.20
C TYR A 236 2.84 -17.98 15.07
N ASP A 237 1.61 -17.72 14.62
CA ASP A 237 0.70 -18.76 14.16
C ASP A 237 1.01 -19.09 12.69
N SER A 238 1.68 -20.22 12.46
CA SER A 238 2.10 -20.64 11.12
C SER A 238 0.92 -20.92 10.18
N SER A 239 -0.29 -21.18 10.70
CA SER A 239 -1.48 -21.35 9.86
C SER A 239 -1.86 -20.06 9.12
N LYS A 240 -1.38 -18.90 9.61
CA LYS A 240 -1.64 -17.59 9.01
C LYS A 240 -0.64 -17.21 7.90
N LEU A 241 0.40 -18.00 7.66
CA LEU A 241 1.43 -17.67 6.66
C LEU A 241 0.86 -17.58 5.25
N SER A 242 -0.08 -18.44 4.88
CA SER A 242 -0.66 -18.50 3.53
C SER A 242 -1.65 -17.37 3.23
N VAL A 243 -2.20 -16.73 4.28
CA VAL A 243 -3.20 -15.65 4.15
C VAL A 243 -2.62 -14.26 4.38
N MET A 244 -1.40 -14.18 4.92
CA MET A 244 -0.64 -12.94 5.06
C MET A 244 -0.34 -12.34 3.68
N GLY A 245 -0.64 -11.05 3.51
CA GLY A 245 -0.39 -10.35 2.25
C GLY A 245 -1.40 -10.63 1.14
N GLN A 246 -2.54 -11.26 1.45
CA GLN A 246 -3.59 -11.50 0.47
C GLN A 246 -4.08 -10.19 -0.18
N ARG A 247 -4.50 -10.28 -1.45
CA ARG A 247 -5.04 -9.17 -2.25
C ARG A 247 -6.37 -9.56 -2.93
N GLU A 248 -7.12 -10.46 -2.32
CA GLU A 248 -8.36 -10.97 -2.88
C GLU A 248 -9.58 -10.17 -2.41
N ARG A 249 -9.61 -9.79 -1.13
CA ARG A 249 -10.79 -9.23 -0.47
C ARG A 249 -10.45 -8.38 0.75
N LEU A 250 -11.44 -7.63 1.23
CA LEU A 250 -11.41 -7.05 2.58
C LEU A 250 -11.51 -8.17 3.63
N SER A 251 -10.69 -8.08 4.67
CA SER A 251 -10.90 -8.90 5.87
C SER A 251 -12.06 -8.35 6.71
N SER A 252 -12.52 -9.13 7.69
CA SER A 252 -13.48 -8.64 8.69
C SER A 252 -12.90 -7.47 9.50
N GLY A 253 -11.59 -7.50 9.78
CA GLY A 253 -10.88 -6.42 10.45
C GLY A 253 -10.81 -5.14 9.62
N ASP A 254 -10.59 -5.23 8.31
CA ASP A 254 -10.60 -4.07 7.39
C ASP A 254 -11.97 -3.39 7.40
N ILE A 255 -13.04 -4.18 7.25
CA ILE A 255 -14.43 -3.68 7.29
C ILE A 255 -14.72 -3.01 8.63
N ALA A 256 -14.42 -3.69 9.74
CA ALA A 256 -14.68 -3.17 11.08
C ALA A 256 -13.92 -1.87 11.35
N ARG A 257 -12.65 -1.78 10.93
CA ARG A 257 -11.85 -0.56 11.01
C ARG A 257 -12.55 0.60 10.31
N ILE A 258 -12.85 0.46 9.02
CA ILE A 258 -13.47 1.53 8.23
C ILE A 258 -14.81 1.96 8.84
N LYS A 259 -15.66 1.00 9.24
CA LYS A 259 -16.94 1.30 9.88
C LYS A 259 -16.75 2.08 11.19
N ASN A 260 -15.84 1.65 12.05
CA ASN A 260 -15.61 2.28 13.34
C ASN A 260 -14.98 3.68 13.19
N MET A 261 -14.09 3.89 12.21
CA MET A 261 -13.51 5.23 11.95
C MET A 261 -14.54 6.20 11.39
N TYR A 262 -15.36 5.77 10.45
CA TYR A 262 -16.38 6.62 9.86
C TYR A 262 -17.71 6.59 10.62
N GLN A 263 -17.82 5.83 11.70
CA GLN A 263 -19.06 5.63 12.48
C GLN A 263 -20.23 5.21 11.61
N CYS A 264 -19.96 4.27 10.69
CA CYS A 264 -21.00 3.46 10.08
C CYS A 264 -21.56 2.46 11.12
#